data_AF-A0A920HDQ2-F1
#
_entry.id   AF-A0A920HDQ2-F1
#
_cell.length_a   1.000
_cell.length_b   1.000
_cell.length_c   1.000
_cell.angle_alpha   90.00
_cell.angle_beta   90.00
_cell.angle_gamma   90.00
#
_symmetry.space_group_name_H-M   'P 1'
#
loop_
_entity.id
_entity.type
_entity.pdbx_description
1 polymer ?
#
loop_
_entity_poly.entity_id
_entity_poly.type
_entity_poly.pdbx_seq_one_letter_code
_entity_poly.pdbx_strand_id
1 'polypeptide(L)'
;MAPNQIASISASLIPFLEHDDANRALMGSNMMRQSVPLMKPESPIVGTGLEKQVASDSRVLLNAETNGLVTYVDSEKIIIKYEKSDDEKLVSFDPDEVVYDLIKFRKTNQGTCINLKPIVNKGEKVKKGQVLCEGYATSNGELALGRNLKVAFMPWKGYNFEDAIVISEKVVRDDFFTSIHIDEYSLEVRDTKLGMEELTSDIPNVSEEATSDLDENGMIRVGAEVKSGDILIGKITPKGESDPTPEEKLLRAIFGDKAGDVKDASLKAPPSLKGVVIDKKLFTRTIKDKRRRTEDKEHLKNLEIKYDKMFDDLKRTLVEKLYSILSGKTCQGVFNDLGEELIPKGKNILRKY
;
A
#
# COMPACT_ATOMS: atom_id res chain seq x y z
N MET A 1 21.47 5.99 -32.28
CA MET A 1 20.68 7.15 -31.82
C MET A 1 19.25 6.92 -32.24
N ALA A 2 18.32 6.92 -31.28
CA ALA A 2 16.90 6.68 -31.56
C ALA A 2 16.19 8.03 -31.77
N PRO A 3 15.20 8.12 -32.69
CA PRO A 3 14.54 9.38 -33.04
C PRO A 3 13.76 10.02 -31.87
N ASN A 4 13.44 9.24 -30.85
CA ASN A 4 12.75 9.68 -29.62
C ASN A 4 13.68 10.32 -28.57
N GLN A 5 14.99 10.45 -28.82
CA GLN A 5 15.92 11.06 -27.85
C GLN A 5 15.65 12.54 -27.54
N ILE A 6 14.90 13.23 -28.40
CA ILE A 6 14.60 14.67 -28.27
C ILE A 6 13.35 14.90 -27.40
N ALA A 7 12.47 13.90 -27.28
CA ALA A 7 11.19 14.02 -26.59
C ALA A 7 11.25 13.50 -25.14
N SER A 8 10.41 14.04 -24.26
CA SER A 8 10.24 13.50 -22.90
C SER A 8 9.53 12.14 -22.94
N ILE A 9 9.60 11.37 -21.86
CA ILE A 9 8.91 10.06 -21.76
C ILE A 9 7.41 10.21 -22.02
N SER A 10 6.78 11.23 -21.42
CA SER A 10 5.35 11.50 -21.61
C SER A 10 5.00 11.89 -23.03
N ALA A 11 5.81 12.71 -23.71
CA ALA A 11 5.59 13.05 -25.11
C ALA A 11 5.82 11.84 -26.03
N SER A 12 6.78 10.97 -25.68
CA SER A 12 7.12 9.76 -26.46
C SER A 12 6.07 8.65 -26.35
N LEU A 13 5.11 8.77 -25.43
CA LEU A 13 3.95 7.88 -25.32
C LEU A 13 2.78 8.30 -26.23
N ILE A 14 2.85 9.47 -26.86
CA ILE A 14 1.80 9.94 -27.79
C ILE A 14 2.07 9.31 -29.17
N PRO A 15 1.17 8.45 -29.69
CA PRO A 15 1.29 7.95 -31.06
C PRO A 15 1.05 9.07 -32.07
N PHE A 16 1.71 9.01 -33.23
CA PHE A 16 1.57 10.00 -34.30
C PHE A 16 1.94 11.43 -33.90
N LEU A 17 2.88 11.59 -32.96
CA LEU A 17 3.35 12.90 -32.47
C LEU A 17 3.83 13.82 -33.61
N GLU A 18 4.38 13.25 -34.68
CA GLU A 18 4.80 13.98 -35.88
C GLU A 18 3.67 14.69 -36.65
N HIS A 19 2.42 14.28 -36.41
CA HIS A 19 1.23 14.85 -37.05
C HIS A 19 0.48 15.86 -36.16
N ASP A 20 0.91 16.02 -34.91
CA ASP A 20 0.29 16.93 -33.95
C ASP A 20 1.04 18.26 -33.85
N ASP A 21 0.28 19.34 -33.64
CA ASP A 21 0.86 20.64 -33.30
C ASP A 21 1.51 20.60 -31.91
N ALA A 22 2.61 21.34 -31.75
CA ALA A 22 3.40 21.34 -30.53
C ALA A 22 2.60 21.73 -29.27
N ASN A 23 1.64 22.66 -29.38
CA ASN A 23 0.82 23.06 -28.24
C ASN A 23 -0.14 21.94 -27.80
N ARG A 24 -0.70 21.19 -28.77
CA ARG A 24 -1.57 20.04 -28.48
C ARG A 24 -0.80 18.88 -27.87
N ALA A 25 0.39 18.61 -28.40
CA ALA A 25 1.29 17.60 -27.82
C ALA A 25 1.67 17.95 -26.36
N LEU A 26 1.97 19.23 -26.08
CA LEU A 26 2.24 19.70 -24.72
C LEU A 26 1.03 19.49 -23.81
N MET A 27 -0.16 19.88 -24.25
CA MET A 27 -1.40 19.66 -23.48
C MET A 27 -1.65 18.17 -23.23
N GLY A 28 -1.54 17.33 -24.26
CA GLY A 28 -1.72 15.87 -24.15
C GLY A 28 -0.77 15.24 -23.15
N SER A 29 0.52 15.60 -23.21
CA SER A 29 1.51 15.09 -22.25
C SER A 29 1.23 15.51 -20.80
N ASN A 30 0.67 16.72 -20.58
CA ASN A 30 0.29 17.19 -19.26
C ASN A 30 -0.99 16.51 -18.75
N MET A 31 -1.99 16.35 -19.61
CA MET A 31 -3.25 15.69 -19.29
C MET A 31 -3.04 14.22 -18.92
N MET A 32 -2.14 13.51 -19.63
CA MET A 32 -1.78 12.13 -19.29
C MET A 32 -1.24 11.97 -17.86
N ARG A 33 -0.52 12.97 -17.32
CA ARG A 33 -0.02 12.90 -15.94
C ARG A 33 -1.10 13.08 -14.88
N GLN A 34 -2.27 13.59 -15.27
CA GLN A 34 -3.41 13.83 -14.40
C GLN A 34 -4.45 12.71 -14.46
N SER A 35 -4.24 11.69 -15.31
CA SER A 35 -5.17 10.57 -15.43
C SER A 35 -5.24 9.79 -14.13
N VAL A 36 -6.45 9.61 -13.60
CA VAL A 36 -6.70 8.80 -12.41
C VAL A 36 -6.75 7.31 -12.81
N PRO A 37 -6.09 6.41 -12.06
CA PRO A 37 -6.18 4.98 -12.30
C PRO A 37 -7.63 4.45 -12.24
N LEU A 38 -8.04 3.77 -13.30
CA LEU A 38 -9.35 3.13 -13.41
C LEU A 38 -9.39 1.79 -12.68
N MET A 39 -10.58 1.32 -12.31
CA MET A 39 -10.77 0.00 -11.70
C MET A 39 -10.41 -1.14 -12.67
N LYS A 40 -10.67 -0.94 -13.96
CA LYS A 40 -10.40 -1.92 -15.03
C LYS A 40 -9.73 -1.22 -16.22
N PRO A 41 -8.45 -0.83 -16.13
CA PRO A 41 -7.76 -0.21 -17.27
C PRO A 41 -7.62 -1.21 -18.43
N GLU A 42 -7.36 -0.70 -19.63
CA GLU A 42 -7.12 -1.51 -20.83
C GLU A 42 -5.86 -1.01 -21.54
N SER A 43 -5.01 -1.94 -21.98
CA SER A 43 -3.82 -1.59 -22.77
C SER A 43 -4.22 -0.82 -24.04
N PRO A 44 -3.47 0.24 -24.42
CA PRO A 44 -3.80 1.01 -25.60
C PRO A 44 -3.70 0.14 -26.86
N ILE A 45 -4.73 0.16 -27.70
CA ILE A 45 -4.69 -0.55 -29.01
C ILE A 45 -3.65 0.07 -29.94
N VAL A 46 -3.45 1.39 -29.81
CA VAL A 46 -2.46 2.17 -30.56
C VAL A 46 -1.48 2.76 -29.56
N GLY A 47 -0.27 2.19 -29.51
CA GLY A 47 0.81 2.62 -28.62
C GLY A 47 2.13 2.86 -29.36
N THR A 48 3.16 3.30 -28.64
CA THR A 48 4.50 3.58 -29.18
C THR A 48 5.51 2.47 -28.91
N GLY A 49 5.14 1.49 -28.08
CA GLY A 49 6.00 0.38 -27.62
C GLY A 49 6.82 0.71 -26.37
N LEU A 50 6.76 1.95 -25.89
CA LEU A 50 7.42 2.38 -24.65
C LEU A 50 6.60 2.04 -23.39
N GLU A 51 5.33 1.71 -23.54
CA GLU A 51 4.39 1.45 -22.44
C GLU A 51 4.90 0.35 -21.50
N LYS A 52 5.44 -0.73 -22.07
CA LYS A 52 6.02 -1.85 -21.31
C LYS A 52 7.25 -1.42 -20.50
N GLN A 53 8.12 -0.63 -21.12
CA GLN A 53 9.36 -0.17 -20.47
C GLN A 53 9.04 0.83 -19.36
N VAL A 54 8.08 1.74 -19.58
CA VAL A 54 7.62 2.68 -18.55
C VAL A 54 7.00 1.93 -17.37
N ALA A 55 6.17 0.90 -17.65
CA ALA A 55 5.59 0.07 -16.60
C ALA A 55 6.67 -0.67 -15.79
N SER A 56 7.65 -1.31 -16.43
CA SER A 56 8.72 -2.02 -15.75
C SER A 56 9.63 -1.10 -14.94
N ASP A 57 9.96 0.08 -15.47
CA ASP A 57 10.91 1.02 -14.86
C ASP A 57 10.28 1.86 -13.76
N SER A 58 8.94 1.94 -13.71
CA SER A 58 8.19 2.70 -12.68
C SER A 58 8.41 2.20 -11.25
N ARG A 59 8.83 0.94 -11.07
CA ARG A 59 8.95 0.23 -9.78
C ARG A 59 7.68 0.21 -8.93
N VAL A 60 6.53 0.60 -9.49
CA VAL A 60 5.22 0.42 -8.86
C VAL A 60 4.80 -1.04 -8.94
N LEU A 61 5.21 -1.71 -10.02
CA LEU A 61 5.01 -3.14 -10.24
C LEU A 61 6.16 -3.96 -9.69
N LEU A 62 5.88 -5.22 -9.38
CA LEU A 62 6.86 -6.21 -8.97
C LEU A 62 7.40 -6.91 -10.21
N ASN A 63 8.72 -6.89 -10.38
CA ASN A 63 9.40 -7.50 -11.51
C ASN A 63 10.23 -8.70 -11.01
N ALA A 64 10.32 -9.74 -11.84
CA ALA A 64 11.16 -10.89 -11.55
C ALA A 64 12.66 -10.52 -11.56
N GLU A 65 13.40 -10.96 -10.56
CA GLU A 65 14.84 -10.69 -10.43
C GLU A 65 15.67 -11.50 -11.42
N THR A 66 15.32 -12.77 -11.58
CA THR A 66 16.00 -13.73 -12.46
C THR A 66 15.00 -14.66 -13.13
N ASN A 67 15.50 -15.66 -13.88
CA ASN A 67 14.63 -16.67 -14.47
C ASN A 67 14.21 -17.66 -13.39
N GLY A 68 12.94 -18.06 -13.39
CA GLY A 68 12.41 -18.92 -12.33
C GLY A 68 11.07 -19.55 -12.69
N LEU A 69 10.57 -20.36 -11.76
CA LEU A 69 9.28 -21.02 -11.84
C LEU A 69 8.37 -20.51 -10.74
N VAL A 70 7.16 -20.10 -11.09
CA VAL A 70 6.16 -19.66 -10.11
C VAL A 70 5.62 -20.86 -9.35
N THR A 71 5.90 -20.94 -8.06
CA THR A 71 5.49 -22.07 -7.21
C THR A 71 4.11 -21.83 -6.59
N TYR A 72 3.80 -20.58 -6.26
CA TYR A 72 2.55 -20.19 -5.62
C TYR A 72 2.11 -18.80 -6.09
N VAL A 73 0.80 -18.65 -6.31
CA VAL A 73 0.17 -17.37 -6.67
C VAL A 73 -1.09 -17.24 -5.83
N ASP A 74 -1.22 -16.11 -5.17
CA ASP A 74 -2.44 -15.64 -4.55
C ASP A 74 -2.61 -14.15 -4.84
N SER A 75 -3.78 -13.62 -4.53
CA SER A 75 -4.07 -12.21 -4.54
C SER A 75 -3.08 -11.42 -3.69
N GLU A 76 -2.62 -11.92 -2.53
CA GLU A 76 -1.75 -11.19 -1.61
C GLU A 76 -0.25 -11.39 -1.87
N LYS A 77 0.17 -12.54 -2.39
CA LYS A 77 1.60 -12.82 -2.58
C LYS A 77 1.86 -13.75 -3.75
N ILE A 78 3.06 -13.63 -4.32
CA ILE A 78 3.59 -14.48 -5.37
C ILE A 78 4.88 -15.10 -4.86
N ILE A 79 5.04 -16.41 -5.00
CA ILE A 79 6.29 -17.11 -4.63
C ILE A 79 6.90 -17.67 -5.90
N ILE A 80 8.16 -17.33 -6.12
CA ILE A 80 8.93 -17.74 -7.29
C ILE A 80 10.18 -18.45 -6.84
N LYS A 81 10.40 -19.64 -7.38
CA LYS A 81 11.63 -20.39 -7.22
C LYS A 81 12.58 -20.04 -8.35
N TYR A 82 13.68 -19.37 -8.03
CA TYR A 82 14.64 -18.94 -9.04
C TYR A 82 15.62 -20.05 -9.43
N GLU A 83 15.96 -20.10 -10.71
CA GLU A 83 17.00 -20.98 -11.24
C GLU A 83 18.36 -20.32 -10.96
N LYS A 84 19.00 -20.72 -9.85
CA LYS A 84 20.37 -20.31 -9.52
C LYS A 84 21.38 -21.32 -10.06
N SER A 85 22.50 -20.85 -10.61
CA SER A 85 23.64 -21.72 -10.96
C SER A 85 24.31 -22.29 -9.70
N ASP A 86 25.09 -23.36 -9.84
CA ASP A 86 25.78 -23.97 -8.70
C ASP A 86 26.76 -22.98 -8.02
N ASP A 87 27.41 -22.11 -8.81
CA ASP A 87 28.27 -21.05 -8.30
C ASP A 87 27.48 -19.97 -7.55
N GLU A 88 26.30 -19.58 -8.05
CA GLU A 88 25.43 -18.61 -7.36
C GLU A 88 24.85 -19.17 -6.06
N LYS A 89 24.52 -20.46 -6.01
CA LYS A 89 24.09 -21.14 -4.78
C LYS A 89 25.19 -21.19 -3.73
N LEU A 90 26.45 -21.33 -4.15
CA LEU A 90 27.58 -21.30 -3.23
C LEU A 90 27.73 -19.92 -2.56
N VAL A 91 27.47 -18.83 -3.29
CA VAL A 91 27.63 -17.46 -2.76
C VAL A 91 26.36 -16.93 -2.07
N SER A 92 25.17 -17.32 -2.50
CA SER A 92 23.89 -16.81 -1.96
C SER A 92 23.43 -17.57 -0.73
N PHE A 93 23.23 -16.88 0.40
CA PHE A 93 22.68 -17.45 1.64
C PHE A 93 21.16 -17.36 1.74
N ASP A 94 20.53 -16.71 0.77
CA ASP A 94 19.08 -16.54 0.72
C ASP A 94 18.39 -17.82 0.22
N PRO A 95 17.14 -18.08 0.65
CA PRO A 95 16.35 -19.17 0.13
C PRO A 95 16.23 -19.13 -1.40
N ASP A 96 16.02 -20.30 -2.00
CA ASP A 96 15.80 -20.42 -3.46
C ASP A 96 14.43 -19.87 -3.89
N GLU A 97 13.52 -19.71 -2.93
CA GLU A 97 12.19 -19.15 -3.12
C GLU A 97 12.17 -17.72 -2.61
N VAL A 98 11.75 -16.80 -3.49
CA VAL A 98 11.54 -15.39 -3.15
C VAL A 98 10.05 -15.13 -3.07
N VAL A 99 9.65 -14.48 -1.99
CA VAL A 99 8.26 -14.09 -1.72
C VAL A 99 8.08 -12.63 -2.10
N TYR A 100 7.11 -12.37 -2.97
CA TYR A 100 6.70 -11.05 -3.42
C TYR A 100 5.34 -10.70 -2.85
N ASP A 101 5.29 -9.80 -1.87
CA ASP A 101 4.04 -9.34 -1.28
C ASP A 101 3.40 -8.23 -2.14
N LEU A 102 2.14 -8.43 -2.50
CA LEU A 102 1.37 -7.50 -3.32
C LEU A 102 0.71 -6.43 -2.47
N ILE A 103 0.81 -5.18 -2.93
CA ILE A 103 0.16 -4.05 -2.27
C ILE A 103 -1.33 -4.08 -2.58
N LYS A 104 -2.16 -4.16 -1.52
CA LYS A 104 -3.63 -4.11 -1.60
C LYS A 104 -4.17 -2.82 -1.05
N PHE A 105 -5.10 -2.22 -1.79
CA PHE A 105 -5.91 -1.05 -1.40
C PHE A 105 -5.14 0.03 -0.63
N ARG A 106 -3.96 0.40 -1.11
CA ARG A 106 -3.12 1.40 -0.46
C ARG A 106 -3.44 2.78 -1.02
N LYS A 107 -3.68 3.73 -0.11
CA LYS A 107 -3.90 5.13 -0.46
C LYS A 107 -2.64 5.77 -1.05
N THR A 108 -2.81 6.60 -2.08
CA THR A 108 -1.79 7.51 -2.61
C THR A 108 -1.93 8.92 -2.04
N ASN A 109 -0.91 9.75 -2.27
CA ASN A 109 -0.94 11.15 -1.85
C ASN A 109 -2.08 11.97 -2.51
N GLN A 110 -2.56 11.55 -3.69
CA GLN A 110 -3.67 12.21 -4.38
C GLN A 110 -5.05 11.61 -4.02
N GLY A 111 -5.11 10.72 -3.03
CA GLY A 111 -6.35 10.06 -2.62
C GLY A 111 -6.82 8.96 -3.57
N THR A 112 -5.98 8.51 -4.51
CA THR A 112 -6.26 7.36 -5.39
C THR A 112 -5.82 6.06 -4.72
N CYS A 113 -6.18 4.92 -5.33
CA CYS A 113 -5.89 3.59 -4.81
C CYS A 113 -4.79 2.87 -5.62
N ILE A 114 -3.75 2.39 -4.94
CA ILE A 114 -2.83 1.37 -5.45
C ILE A 114 -3.37 0.00 -5.04
N ASN A 115 -3.72 -0.80 -6.03
CA ASN A 115 -4.13 -2.19 -5.85
C ASN A 115 -3.46 -3.05 -6.91
N LEU A 116 -2.54 -3.91 -6.49
CA LEU A 116 -1.81 -4.81 -7.37
C LEU A 116 -2.46 -6.19 -7.38
N LYS A 117 -2.54 -6.82 -8.55
CA LYS A 117 -3.07 -8.16 -8.79
C LYS A 117 -2.01 -8.97 -9.54
N PRO A 118 -1.86 -10.27 -9.25
CA PRO A 118 -0.92 -11.10 -10.00
C PRO A 118 -1.38 -11.26 -11.46
N ILE A 119 -0.43 -11.23 -12.40
CA ILE A 119 -0.66 -11.56 -13.82
C ILE A 119 -0.29 -13.03 -14.08
N VAL A 120 0.77 -13.50 -13.42
CA VAL A 120 1.35 -14.83 -13.63
C VAL A 120 0.50 -15.94 -13.01
N ASN A 121 0.60 -17.14 -13.58
CA ASN A 121 -0.07 -18.33 -13.06
C ASN A 121 0.91 -19.30 -12.38
N LYS A 122 0.39 -20.15 -11.49
CA LYS A 122 1.18 -21.21 -10.86
C LYS A 122 1.72 -22.18 -11.93
N GLY A 123 3.03 -22.45 -11.87
CA GLY A 123 3.74 -23.31 -12.82
C GLY A 123 4.25 -22.58 -14.07
N GLU A 124 4.00 -21.27 -14.19
CA GLU A 124 4.54 -20.46 -15.27
C GLU A 124 6.06 -20.21 -15.08
N LYS A 125 6.80 -20.18 -16.18
CA LYS A 125 8.22 -19.80 -16.18
C LYS A 125 8.34 -18.30 -16.41
N VAL A 126 8.99 -17.62 -15.48
CA VAL A 126 9.25 -16.17 -15.57
C VAL A 126 10.66 -15.90 -16.07
N LYS A 127 10.82 -14.79 -16.78
CA LYS A 127 12.12 -14.29 -17.22
C LYS A 127 12.59 -13.13 -16.35
N LYS A 128 13.91 -12.92 -16.27
CA LYS A 128 14.50 -11.73 -15.66
C LYS A 128 13.84 -10.44 -16.20
N GLY A 129 13.37 -9.60 -15.29
CA GLY A 129 12.70 -8.33 -15.59
C GLY A 129 11.25 -8.44 -16.06
N GLN A 130 10.66 -9.64 -16.05
CA GLN A 130 9.24 -9.82 -16.37
C GLN A 130 8.37 -9.23 -15.26
N VAL A 131 7.36 -8.45 -15.64
CA VAL A 131 6.35 -7.91 -14.72
C VAL A 131 5.47 -9.05 -14.20
N LEU A 132 5.34 -9.15 -12.88
CA LEU A 132 4.63 -10.23 -12.19
C LEU A 132 3.20 -9.86 -11.81
N CYS A 133 2.93 -8.56 -11.64
CA CYS A 133 1.65 -8.03 -11.22
C CYS A 133 1.23 -6.82 -12.06
N GLU A 134 -0.07 -6.61 -12.14
CA GLU A 134 -0.71 -5.45 -12.75
C GLU A 134 -1.49 -4.68 -11.69
N GLY A 135 -1.82 -3.43 -11.99
CA GLY A 135 -2.50 -2.54 -11.07
C GLY A 135 -1.94 -1.13 -11.16
N TYR A 136 -2.70 -0.17 -10.64
CA TYR A 136 -2.35 1.25 -10.71
C TYR A 136 -2.06 1.73 -12.16
N ALA A 137 -3.11 1.73 -12.99
CA ALA A 137 -3.05 2.17 -14.40
C ALA A 137 -2.10 1.34 -15.28
N THR A 138 -2.10 0.03 -15.09
CA THR A 138 -1.35 -0.93 -15.93
C THR A 138 -2.23 -2.14 -16.25
N SER A 139 -2.00 -2.77 -17.39
CA SER A 139 -2.69 -3.99 -17.82
C SER A 139 -1.71 -4.87 -18.60
N ASN A 140 -1.66 -6.17 -18.29
CA ASN A 140 -0.78 -7.14 -18.96
C ASN A 140 0.71 -6.72 -19.01
N GLY A 141 1.18 -5.97 -18.01
CA GLY A 141 2.57 -5.49 -17.94
C GLY A 141 2.88 -4.27 -18.80
N GLU A 142 1.85 -3.60 -19.33
CA GLU A 142 1.95 -2.33 -20.07
C GLU A 142 1.25 -1.21 -19.32
N LEU A 143 1.69 0.03 -19.56
CA LEU A 143 1.01 1.21 -19.04
C LEU A 143 -0.36 1.37 -19.71
N ALA A 144 -1.40 1.45 -18.89
CA ALA A 144 -2.80 1.53 -19.30
C ALA A 144 -3.50 2.63 -18.48
N LEU A 145 -3.34 3.88 -18.91
CA LEU A 145 -3.90 5.06 -18.22
C LEU A 145 -5.42 5.18 -18.35
N GLY A 146 -6.04 4.48 -19.32
CA GLY A 146 -7.44 4.63 -19.66
C GLY A 146 -8.06 3.38 -20.26
N ARG A 147 -9.06 3.60 -21.13
CA ARG A 147 -9.74 2.55 -21.90
C ARG A 147 -9.91 2.96 -23.36
N ASN A 148 -9.93 1.95 -24.24
CA ASN A 148 -10.21 2.17 -25.65
C ASN A 148 -11.73 2.31 -25.85
N LEU A 149 -12.15 3.31 -26.63
CA LEU A 149 -13.57 3.54 -26.95
C LEU A 149 -13.80 3.54 -28.46
N LYS A 150 -14.99 3.11 -28.86
CA LYS A 150 -15.46 3.31 -30.24
C LYS A 150 -16.01 4.73 -30.37
N VAL A 151 -15.28 5.58 -31.08
CA VAL A 151 -15.62 6.99 -31.28
C VAL A 151 -16.13 7.22 -32.71
N ALA A 152 -17.12 8.09 -32.85
CA ALA A 152 -17.62 8.55 -34.15
C ALA A 152 -17.55 10.08 -34.20
N PHE A 153 -16.94 10.61 -35.26
CA PHE A 153 -16.85 12.05 -35.49
C PHE A 153 -18.08 12.51 -36.30
N MET A 154 -19.10 13.00 -35.61
CA MET A 154 -20.29 13.60 -36.23
C MET A 154 -20.92 14.63 -35.29
N PRO A 155 -21.54 15.71 -35.81
CA PRO A 155 -22.35 16.59 -34.97
C PRO A 155 -23.58 15.84 -34.45
N TRP A 156 -23.86 15.94 -33.15
CA TRP A 156 -24.97 15.24 -32.51
C TRP A 156 -25.89 16.19 -31.76
N LYS A 157 -26.90 16.71 -32.47
CA LYS A 157 -27.96 17.58 -31.91
C LYS A 157 -27.46 18.76 -31.06
N GLY A 158 -26.22 19.23 -31.30
CA GLY A 158 -25.59 20.29 -30.52
C GLY A 158 -25.07 19.87 -29.13
N TYR A 159 -25.20 18.60 -28.74
CA TYR A 159 -24.66 18.13 -27.46
C TYR A 159 -23.13 18.03 -27.43
N ASN A 160 -22.50 17.94 -28.60
CA ASN A 160 -21.05 18.03 -28.77
C ASN A 160 -20.61 19.40 -29.30
N PHE A 161 -21.24 20.47 -28.82
CA PHE A 161 -20.82 21.84 -29.12
C PHE A 161 -19.49 22.16 -28.42
N GLU A 162 -18.62 22.92 -29.08
CA GLU A 162 -17.23 23.16 -28.66
C GLU A 162 -16.47 21.85 -28.39
N ASP A 163 -16.03 21.63 -27.15
CA ASP A 163 -15.27 20.45 -26.71
C ASP A 163 -16.12 19.48 -25.87
N ALA A 164 -17.45 19.64 -25.87
CA ALA A 164 -18.33 18.74 -25.14
C ALA A 164 -18.34 17.34 -25.75
N ILE A 165 -18.30 16.32 -24.88
CA ILE A 165 -18.28 14.91 -25.29
C ILE A 165 -19.62 14.27 -24.95
N VAL A 166 -20.25 13.65 -25.94
CA VAL A 166 -21.45 12.83 -25.74
C VAL A 166 -21.03 11.39 -25.51
N ILE A 167 -21.36 10.86 -24.33
CA ILE A 167 -21.00 9.51 -23.91
C ILE A 167 -22.27 8.64 -23.91
N SER A 168 -22.13 7.41 -24.38
CA SER A 168 -23.21 6.41 -24.32
C SER A 168 -23.43 5.95 -22.87
N GLU A 169 -24.68 5.77 -22.46
CA GLU A 169 -25.05 5.21 -21.14
C GLU A 169 -24.36 3.85 -20.87
N LYS A 170 -24.05 3.10 -21.93
CA LYS A 170 -23.32 1.83 -21.82
C LYS A 170 -21.98 1.98 -21.08
N VAL A 171 -21.29 3.10 -21.26
CA VAL A 171 -19.99 3.36 -20.61
C VAL A 171 -20.14 3.44 -19.08
N VAL A 172 -21.25 4.01 -18.62
CA VAL A 172 -21.58 4.09 -17.18
C VAL A 172 -22.04 2.74 -16.67
N ARG A 173 -22.91 2.05 -17.43
CA ARG A 173 -23.45 0.74 -17.04
C ARG A 173 -22.37 -0.34 -16.88
N ASP A 174 -21.35 -0.32 -17.74
CA ASP A 174 -20.28 -1.31 -17.74
C ASP A 174 -19.06 -0.88 -16.89
N ASP A 175 -19.17 0.21 -16.11
CA ASP A 175 -18.13 0.74 -15.20
C ASP A 175 -16.77 1.03 -15.88
N PHE A 176 -16.80 1.61 -17.08
CA PHE A 176 -15.57 1.82 -17.85
C PHE A 176 -14.63 2.83 -17.19
N PHE A 177 -15.17 3.92 -16.64
CA PHE A 177 -14.39 5.02 -16.05
C PHE A 177 -14.52 5.08 -14.52
N THR A 178 -14.94 3.98 -13.89
CA THR A 178 -15.06 3.91 -12.42
C THR A 178 -13.67 3.84 -11.79
N SER A 179 -13.36 4.77 -10.88
CA SER A 179 -12.11 4.84 -10.11
C SER A 179 -12.37 4.55 -8.62
N ILE A 180 -11.31 4.15 -7.90
CA ILE A 180 -11.37 3.92 -6.45
C ILE A 180 -10.58 5.03 -5.75
N HIS A 181 -11.26 5.72 -4.84
CA HIS A 181 -10.67 6.76 -3.99
C HIS A 181 -10.62 6.29 -2.54
N ILE A 182 -9.52 6.59 -1.86
CA ILE A 182 -9.32 6.24 -0.45
C ILE A 182 -9.00 7.52 0.30
N ASP A 183 -9.94 7.91 1.15
CA ASP A 183 -9.79 9.02 2.07
C ASP A 183 -9.40 8.53 3.46
N GLU A 184 -8.63 9.36 4.16
CA GLU A 184 -8.20 9.05 5.52
C GLU A 184 -8.71 10.16 6.43
N TYR A 185 -9.38 9.74 7.49
CA TYR A 185 -9.96 10.62 8.49
C TYR A 185 -9.27 10.34 9.81
N SER A 186 -8.69 11.37 10.42
CA SER A 186 -8.00 11.27 11.69
C SER A 186 -8.61 12.21 12.72
N LEU A 187 -8.68 11.74 13.96
CA LEU A 187 -9.11 12.51 15.10
C LEU A 187 -8.11 12.31 16.24
N GLU A 188 -7.59 13.42 16.77
CA GLU A 188 -6.68 13.39 17.91
C GLU A 188 -7.46 13.59 19.21
N VAL A 189 -7.06 12.83 20.22
CA VAL A 189 -7.51 12.99 21.60
C VAL A 189 -6.56 13.97 22.29
N ARG A 190 -7.12 15.05 22.84
CA ARG A 190 -6.32 16.11 23.49
C ARG A 190 -6.64 16.18 24.98
N ASP A 191 -5.64 16.61 25.74
CA ASP A 191 -5.82 16.94 27.15
C ASP A 191 -6.25 18.40 27.26
N THR A 192 -7.43 18.64 27.83
CA THR A 192 -7.98 19.98 27.99
C THR A 192 -7.90 20.40 29.45
N LYS A 193 -8.04 21.70 29.74
CA LYS A 193 -8.02 22.20 31.12
C LYS A 193 -9.13 21.62 32.01
N LEU A 194 -10.21 21.15 31.40
CA LEU A 194 -11.38 20.59 32.08
C LEU A 194 -11.29 19.07 32.25
N GLY A 195 -10.32 18.42 31.62
CA GLY A 195 -10.10 16.99 31.66
C GLY A 195 -9.61 16.43 30.32
N MET A 196 -9.26 15.15 30.33
CA MET A 196 -8.82 14.43 29.14
C MET A 196 -10.03 14.10 28.27
N GLU A 197 -9.93 14.33 26.96
CA GLU A 197 -10.91 13.81 26.02
C GLU A 197 -10.85 12.27 25.98
N GLU A 198 -12.00 11.63 25.76
CA GLU A 198 -12.09 10.17 25.71
C GLU A 198 -12.74 9.72 24.41
N LEU A 199 -12.29 8.57 23.91
CA LEU A 199 -12.92 7.88 22.78
C LEU A 199 -13.89 6.85 23.35
N THR A 200 -15.16 6.95 22.97
CA THR A 200 -16.21 6.07 23.48
C THR A 200 -17.35 5.98 22.47
N SER A 201 -18.09 4.86 22.51
CA SER A 201 -19.36 4.71 21.80
C SER A 201 -20.54 5.37 22.53
N ASP A 202 -20.38 5.71 23.82
CA ASP A 202 -21.42 6.34 24.64
C ASP A 202 -21.40 7.87 24.46
N ILE A 203 -22.15 8.35 23.46
CA ILE A 203 -22.18 9.76 23.06
C ILE A 203 -23.54 10.36 23.46
N PRO A 204 -23.57 11.46 24.24
CA PRO A 204 -24.81 12.07 24.67
C PRO A 204 -25.59 12.66 23.48
N ASN A 205 -26.92 12.59 23.54
CA ASN A 205 -27.84 13.15 22.53
C ASN A 205 -27.74 12.52 21.14
N VAL A 206 -27.19 11.30 21.03
CA VAL A 206 -27.12 10.53 19.80
C VAL A 206 -28.01 9.28 19.92
N SER A 207 -28.73 8.94 18.86
CA SER A 207 -29.56 7.73 18.80
C SER A 207 -28.69 6.45 18.83
N GLU A 208 -29.17 5.39 19.48
CA GLU A 208 -28.49 4.07 19.51
C GLU A 208 -28.22 3.51 18.10
N GLU A 209 -29.08 3.80 17.12
CA GLU A 209 -28.86 3.39 15.73
C GLU A 209 -27.58 3.99 15.14
N ALA A 210 -27.24 5.22 15.51
CA ALA A 210 -26.08 5.94 14.98
C ALA A 210 -24.77 5.53 15.68
N THR A 211 -24.85 4.93 16.88
CA THR A 211 -23.70 4.36 17.60
C THR A 211 -23.56 2.86 17.40
N SER A 212 -24.51 2.20 16.73
CA SER A 212 -24.54 0.74 16.54
C SER A 212 -23.34 0.18 15.77
N ASP A 213 -22.75 0.97 14.85
CA ASP A 213 -21.56 0.58 14.08
C ASP A 213 -20.23 0.93 14.78
N LEU A 214 -20.26 1.59 15.95
CA LEU A 214 -19.08 1.92 16.74
C LEU A 214 -18.65 0.75 17.63
N ASP A 215 -17.35 0.56 17.77
CA ASP A 215 -16.77 -0.40 18.72
C ASP A 215 -16.64 0.19 20.14
N GLU A 216 -16.16 -0.62 21.08
CA GLU A 216 -15.92 -0.23 22.48
C GLU A 216 -14.98 0.99 22.62
N ASN A 217 -14.14 1.27 21.62
CA ASN A 217 -13.24 2.42 21.61
C ASN A 217 -13.84 3.60 20.84
N GLY A 218 -15.14 3.58 20.52
CA GLY A 218 -15.81 4.62 19.75
C GLY A 218 -15.36 4.69 18.28
N MET A 219 -14.72 3.67 17.71
CA MET A 219 -14.34 3.66 16.30
C MET A 219 -15.30 2.81 15.48
N ILE A 220 -15.69 3.31 14.31
CA ILE A 220 -16.51 2.56 13.37
C ILE A 220 -15.90 1.20 13.02
N ARG A 221 -16.73 0.17 12.82
CA ARG A 221 -16.27 -1.17 12.43
C ARG A 221 -15.76 -1.19 10.98
N VAL A 222 -14.78 -2.05 10.72
CA VAL A 222 -14.31 -2.33 9.35
C VAL A 222 -15.43 -3.06 8.59
N GLY A 223 -15.69 -2.63 7.35
CA GLY A 223 -16.78 -3.13 6.51
C GLY A 223 -18.15 -2.50 6.77
N ALA A 224 -18.24 -1.43 7.57
CA ALA A 224 -19.46 -0.63 7.65
C ALA A 224 -19.63 0.25 6.40
N GLU A 225 -20.87 0.33 5.90
CA GLU A 225 -21.25 1.30 4.88
C GLU A 225 -21.57 2.64 5.54
N VAL A 226 -20.80 3.66 5.19
CA VAL A 226 -20.92 5.01 5.75
C VAL A 226 -21.72 5.88 4.82
N LYS A 227 -22.66 6.62 5.38
CA LYS A 227 -23.39 7.70 4.74
C LYS A 227 -23.03 9.04 5.38
N SER A 228 -23.33 10.10 4.66
CA SER A 228 -23.20 11.48 5.14
C SER A 228 -23.90 11.65 6.50
N GLY A 229 -23.17 12.12 7.51
CA GLY A 229 -23.68 12.36 8.86
C GLY A 229 -23.41 11.25 9.88
N ASP A 230 -23.01 10.05 9.44
CA ASP A 230 -22.68 8.94 10.33
C ASP A 230 -21.42 9.24 11.14
N ILE A 231 -21.34 8.69 12.36
CA ILE A 231 -20.20 8.90 13.25
C ILE A 231 -19.09 7.92 12.88
N LEU A 232 -17.93 8.45 12.48
CA LEU A 232 -16.75 7.65 12.16
C LEU A 232 -15.93 7.35 13.42
N ILE A 233 -15.73 8.37 14.26
CA ILE A 233 -14.96 8.30 15.50
C ILE A 233 -15.72 9.05 16.58
N GLY A 234 -16.27 8.32 17.53
CA GLY A 234 -16.89 8.78 18.76
C GLY A 234 -15.86 9.39 19.70
N LYS A 235 -16.03 10.67 20.02
CA LYS A 235 -15.17 11.40 20.97
C LYS A 235 -16.02 12.29 21.85
N ILE A 236 -15.74 12.22 23.15
CA ILE A 236 -16.36 13.09 24.15
C ILE A 236 -15.31 14.01 24.76
N THR A 237 -15.71 15.28 24.95
CA THR A 237 -14.89 16.28 25.64
C THR A 237 -15.60 16.65 26.95
N PRO A 238 -14.92 16.63 28.11
CA PRO A 238 -15.52 17.10 29.36
C PRO A 238 -15.92 18.57 29.23
N LYS A 239 -17.15 18.87 29.59
CA LYS A 239 -17.73 20.21 29.55
C LYS A 239 -17.70 20.78 30.97
N GLY A 240 -17.33 22.06 31.09
CA GLY A 240 -17.47 22.77 32.37
C GLY A 240 -18.95 22.98 32.69
N GLU A 241 -19.30 22.95 33.98
CA GLU A 241 -20.64 23.31 34.43
C GLU A 241 -20.98 24.74 33.98
N SER A 242 -21.95 24.85 33.08
CA SER A 242 -22.52 26.13 32.66
C SER A 242 -23.85 26.32 33.36
N ASP A 243 -24.05 27.45 34.04
CA ASP A 243 -25.33 27.81 34.65
C ASP A 243 -26.43 27.82 33.57
N PRO A 244 -27.42 26.91 33.63
CA PRO A 244 -28.50 26.87 32.64
C PRO A 244 -29.43 28.07 32.81
N THR A 245 -30.04 28.53 31.72
CA THR A 245 -31.01 29.62 31.80
C THR A 245 -32.28 29.16 32.56
N PRO A 246 -33.11 30.08 33.09
CA PRO A 246 -34.36 29.71 33.77
C PRO A 246 -35.28 28.80 32.94
N GLU A 247 -35.29 28.97 31.61
CA GLU A 247 -36.06 28.14 30.67
C GLU A 247 -35.51 26.71 30.58
N GLU A 248 -34.19 26.55 30.46
CA GLU A 248 -33.53 25.23 30.46
C GLU A 248 -33.68 24.53 31.82
N LYS A 249 -33.63 25.30 32.91
CA LYS A 249 -33.85 24.79 34.27
C LYS A 249 -35.27 24.27 34.46
N LEU A 250 -36.27 24.94 33.88
CA LEU A 250 -37.66 24.48 33.88
C LEU A 250 -37.83 23.21 33.03
N LEU A 251 -37.23 23.16 31.84
CA LEU A 251 -37.23 21.97 30.97
C LEU A 251 -36.60 20.76 31.67
N ARG A 252 -35.46 20.94 32.35
CA ARG A 252 -34.82 19.87 33.13
C ARG A 252 -35.67 19.38 34.30
N ALA A 253 -36.40 20.28 34.96
CA ALA A 253 -37.29 19.91 36.06
C ALA A 253 -38.51 19.09 35.58
N ILE A 254 -38.97 19.31 34.34
CA ILE A 254 -40.11 18.60 33.75
C ILE A 254 -39.69 17.25 33.16
N PHE A 255 -38.59 17.20 32.41
CA PHE A 255 -38.14 15.98 31.71
C PHE A 255 -37.16 15.13 32.51
N GLY A 256 -36.67 15.61 33.66
CA GLY A 256 -35.67 14.90 34.47
C GLY A 256 -34.34 14.71 33.75
N ASP A 257 -34.11 15.43 32.66
CA ASP A 257 -32.99 15.25 31.77
C ASP A 257 -31.71 15.75 32.47
N LYS A 258 -30.84 14.82 32.86
CA LYS A 258 -29.55 15.16 33.45
C LYS A 258 -28.71 15.80 32.36
N ALA A 259 -28.11 16.95 32.66
CA ALA A 259 -27.09 17.50 31.79
C ALA A 259 -25.99 16.47 31.64
N GLY A 260 -25.66 16.08 30.40
CA GLY A 260 -24.41 15.39 30.17
C GLY A 260 -23.26 16.34 30.53
N ASP A 261 -22.40 15.92 31.46
CA ASP A 261 -21.15 16.63 31.82
C ASP A 261 -20.12 16.57 30.68
N VAL A 262 -20.48 15.92 29.57
CA VAL A 262 -19.65 15.68 28.40
C VAL A 262 -20.33 16.21 27.15
N LYS A 263 -19.53 16.73 26.21
CA LYS A 263 -19.97 17.24 24.92
C LYS A 263 -19.50 16.29 23.80
N ASP A 264 -20.37 16.05 22.82
CA ASP A 264 -20.01 15.39 21.56
C ASP A 264 -18.96 16.23 20.80
N ALA A 265 -17.79 15.64 20.59
CA ALA A 265 -16.69 16.15 19.76
C ALA A 265 -16.27 15.11 18.70
N SER A 266 -17.21 14.23 18.34
CA SER A 266 -17.01 13.11 17.43
C SER A 266 -16.79 13.57 15.99
N LEU A 267 -16.04 12.78 15.24
CA LEU A 267 -15.83 12.98 13.82
C LEU A 267 -16.99 12.34 13.04
N LYS A 268 -17.76 13.17 12.34
CA LYS A 268 -18.86 12.74 11.47
C LYS A 268 -18.42 12.72 10.01
N ALA A 269 -19.01 11.82 9.23
CA ALA A 269 -18.79 11.73 7.80
C ALA A 269 -19.19 13.04 7.10
N PRO A 270 -18.31 13.65 6.27
CA PRO A 270 -18.60 14.91 5.60
C PRO A 270 -19.79 14.77 4.62
N PRO A 271 -20.48 15.89 4.33
CA PRO A 271 -21.59 15.87 3.40
C PRO A 271 -21.13 15.37 2.03
N SER A 272 -21.89 14.42 1.46
CA SER A 272 -21.59 13.70 0.20
C SER A 272 -20.64 12.50 0.31
N LEU A 273 -20.07 12.20 1.49
CA LEU A 273 -19.32 10.96 1.66
C LEU A 273 -20.27 9.77 1.61
N LYS A 274 -19.95 8.81 0.73
CA LYS A 274 -20.55 7.48 0.71
C LYS A 274 -19.46 6.47 0.39
N GLY A 275 -19.27 5.49 1.26
CA GLY A 275 -18.19 4.52 1.09
C GLY A 275 -18.22 3.41 2.12
N VAL A 276 -17.18 2.59 2.11
CA VAL A 276 -17.02 1.47 3.05
C VAL A 276 -15.73 1.68 3.83
N VAL A 277 -15.77 1.45 5.14
CA VAL A 277 -14.58 1.50 5.99
C VAL A 277 -13.68 0.31 5.67
N ILE A 278 -12.47 0.56 5.18
CA ILE A 278 -11.52 -0.50 4.80
C ILE A 278 -10.53 -0.87 5.91
N ASP A 279 -10.17 0.09 6.77
CA ASP A 279 -9.14 -0.07 7.79
C ASP A 279 -9.36 0.97 8.90
N LYS A 280 -8.88 0.66 10.11
CA LYS A 280 -8.86 1.59 11.23
C LYS A 280 -7.61 1.37 12.08
N LYS A 281 -7.00 2.46 12.54
CA LYS A 281 -5.76 2.43 13.32
C LYS A 281 -5.92 3.27 14.57
N LEU A 282 -5.67 2.65 15.72
CA LEU A 282 -5.64 3.32 17.01
C LEU A 282 -4.18 3.52 17.43
N PHE A 283 -3.77 4.79 17.52
CA PHE A 283 -2.43 5.14 18.00
C PHE A 283 -2.52 5.64 19.44
N THR A 284 -1.90 4.91 20.37
CA THR A 284 -1.83 5.30 21.77
C THR A 284 -0.43 5.82 22.10
N ARG A 285 -0.35 6.97 22.77
CA ARG A 285 0.93 7.49 23.28
C ARG A 285 1.49 6.53 24.32
N THR A 286 2.72 6.06 24.12
CA THR A 286 3.41 5.17 25.06
C THR A 286 3.87 5.95 26.30
N ILE A 287 3.11 5.81 27.39
CA ILE A 287 3.56 6.21 28.73
C ILE A 287 4.49 5.09 29.24
N LYS A 288 5.75 5.45 29.57
CA LYS A 288 6.79 4.52 30.05
C LYS A 288 6.54 4.10 31.50
N ASP A 289 5.52 3.29 31.72
CA ASP A 289 5.25 2.67 33.02
C ASP A 289 6.29 1.59 33.36
N LYS A 290 6.54 1.38 34.67
CA LYS A 290 7.47 0.34 35.15
C LYS A 290 7.12 -1.07 34.65
N ARG A 291 5.82 -1.37 34.45
CA ARG A 291 5.32 -2.66 33.92
C ARG A 291 5.64 -2.86 32.43
N ARG A 292 5.47 -1.84 31.60
CA ARG A 292 5.85 -1.90 30.19
C ARG A 292 7.36 -2.08 29.99
N ARG A 293 8.19 -1.50 30.87
CA ARG A 293 9.65 -1.74 30.83
C ARG A 293 10.03 -3.19 31.09
N THR A 294 9.25 -3.94 31.87
CA THR A 294 9.49 -5.37 32.08
C THR A 294 9.05 -6.19 30.88
N GLU A 295 7.92 -5.86 30.26
CA GLU A 295 7.44 -6.49 29.02
C GLU A 295 8.40 -6.23 27.84
N ASP A 296 8.83 -4.98 27.66
CA ASP A 296 9.81 -4.60 26.63
C ASP A 296 11.13 -5.39 26.77
N LYS A 297 11.59 -5.60 28.00
CA LYS A 297 12.78 -6.43 28.28
C LYS A 297 12.57 -7.89 27.91
N GLU A 298 11.37 -8.43 28.10
CA GLU A 298 11.05 -9.79 27.71
C GLU A 298 10.95 -9.93 26.19
N HIS A 299 10.33 -8.96 25.51
CA HIS A 299 10.32 -8.89 24.05
C HIS A 299 11.74 -8.78 23.47
N LEU A 300 12.61 -7.97 24.06
CA LEU A 300 14.02 -7.87 23.68
C LEU A 300 14.76 -9.20 23.83
N LYS A 301 14.61 -9.89 24.97
CA LYS A 301 15.21 -11.21 25.16
C LYS A 301 14.72 -12.23 24.14
N ASN A 302 13.41 -12.22 23.83
CA ASN A 302 12.85 -13.11 22.81
C ASN A 302 13.39 -12.80 21.41
N LEU A 303 13.65 -11.52 21.10
CA LEU A 303 14.29 -11.12 19.85
C LEU A 303 15.76 -11.53 19.81
N GLU A 304 16.51 -11.39 20.91
CA GLU A 304 17.89 -11.85 21.02
C GLU A 304 17.99 -13.37 20.79
N ILE A 305 17.13 -14.16 21.45
CA ILE A 305 17.10 -15.63 21.25
C ILE A 305 16.77 -16.00 19.79
N LYS A 306 15.86 -15.27 19.14
CA LYS A 306 15.56 -15.48 17.71
C LYS A 306 16.75 -15.12 16.83
N TYR A 307 17.42 -14.01 17.12
CA TYR A 307 18.60 -13.56 16.41
C TYR A 307 19.74 -14.58 16.53
N ASP A 308 20.04 -15.05 17.74
CA ASP A 308 21.10 -16.03 17.99
C ASP A 308 20.85 -17.34 17.24
N LYS A 309 19.60 -17.82 17.23
CA LYS A 309 19.21 -19.01 16.44
C LYS A 309 19.43 -18.81 14.95
N MET A 310 18.96 -17.69 14.39
CA MET A 310 19.14 -17.38 12.96
C MET A 310 20.62 -17.24 12.61
N PHE A 311 21.41 -16.63 13.50
CA PHE A 311 22.85 -16.48 13.35
C PHE A 311 23.57 -17.82 13.34
N ASP A 312 23.24 -18.72 14.28
CA ASP A 312 23.81 -20.06 14.35
C ASP A 312 23.46 -20.91 13.11
N ASP A 313 22.23 -20.81 12.62
CA ASP A 313 21.79 -21.52 11.41
C ASP A 313 22.51 -21.00 10.14
N LEU A 314 22.68 -19.68 10.02
CA LEU A 314 23.47 -19.07 8.94
C LEU A 314 24.96 -19.48 9.04
N LYS A 315 25.52 -19.49 10.25
CA LYS A 315 26.90 -19.91 10.49
C LYS A 315 27.11 -21.38 10.11
N ARG A 316 26.18 -22.28 10.43
CA ARG A 316 26.21 -23.68 9.99
C ARG A 316 26.22 -23.79 8.47
N THR A 317 25.32 -23.07 7.81
CA THR A 317 25.24 -23.04 6.34
C THR A 317 26.54 -22.53 5.71
N LEU A 318 27.17 -21.52 6.31
CA LEU A 318 28.47 -20.99 5.88
C LEU A 318 29.59 -22.03 6.03
N VAL A 319 29.63 -22.76 7.15
CA VAL A 319 30.63 -23.81 7.37
C VAL A 319 30.45 -24.95 6.37
N GLU A 320 29.22 -25.37 6.07
CA GLU A 320 28.93 -26.41 5.08
C GLU A 320 29.36 -26.00 3.66
N LYS A 321 29.11 -24.76 3.27
CA LYS A 321 29.55 -24.23 1.96
C LYS A 321 31.07 -24.06 1.87
N LEU A 322 31.71 -23.60 2.94
CA LEU A 322 33.18 -23.55 3.00
C LEU A 322 33.78 -24.95 2.95
N TYR A 323 33.13 -25.94 3.56
CA TYR A 323 33.54 -27.33 3.53
C TYR A 323 33.59 -27.87 2.09
N SER A 324 32.54 -27.64 1.28
CA SER A 324 32.52 -28.12 -0.10
C SER A 324 33.67 -27.55 -0.93
N ILE A 325 33.99 -26.26 -0.76
CA ILE A 325 35.04 -25.56 -1.52
C ILE A 325 36.45 -25.94 -1.06
N LEU A 326 36.65 -26.12 0.24
CA LEU A 326 37.96 -26.34 0.87
C LEU A 326 38.29 -27.82 1.05
N SER A 327 37.36 -28.73 0.73
CA SER A 327 37.61 -30.16 0.74
C SER A 327 38.85 -30.50 -0.11
N GLY A 328 39.88 -31.05 0.54
CA GLY A 328 41.14 -31.43 -0.10
C GLY A 328 42.24 -30.35 -0.18
N LYS A 329 41.99 -29.11 0.29
CA LYS A 329 43.02 -28.04 0.31
C LYS A 329 43.63 -27.87 1.71
N THR A 330 44.96 -27.73 1.77
CA THR A 330 45.70 -27.46 3.01
C THR A 330 45.69 -25.97 3.33
N CYS A 331 45.48 -25.62 4.60
CA CYS A 331 45.49 -24.22 5.04
C CYS A 331 46.90 -23.65 4.94
N GLN A 332 47.06 -22.50 4.26
CA GLN A 332 48.32 -21.75 4.20
C GLN A 332 48.48 -20.70 5.33
N GLY A 333 47.67 -20.81 6.39
CA GLY A 333 47.66 -19.87 7.51
C GLY A 333 46.60 -18.78 7.31
N VAL A 334 45.70 -18.59 8.27
CA VAL A 334 44.71 -17.49 8.26
C VAL A 334 45.11 -16.50 9.35
N PHE A 335 45.29 -15.24 8.98
CA PHE A 335 45.67 -14.15 9.88
C PHE A 335 44.52 -13.17 10.02
N ASN A 336 44.32 -12.62 11.21
CA ASN A 336 43.38 -11.51 11.42
C ASN A 336 44.02 -10.18 10.96
N ASP A 337 43.23 -9.10 10.87
CA ASP A 337 43.71 -7.75 10.49
C ASP A 337 44.81 -7.22 11.44
N LEU A 338 44.92 -7.78 12.65
CA LEU A 338 45.93 -7.49 13.67
C LEU A 338 47.19 -8.36 13.55
N GLY A 339 47.30 -9.22 12.53
CA GLY A 339 48.46 -10.09 12.30
C GLY A 339 48.52 -11.35 13.17
N GLU A 340 47.48 -11.61 13.97
CA GLU A 340 47.36 -12.81 14.80
C GLU A 340 46.97 -14.03 13.95
N GLU A 341 47.67 -15.16 14.11
CA GLU A 341 47.41 -16.40 13.36
C GLU A 341 46.19 -17.13 13.96
N LEU A 342 45.05 -17.06 13.28
CA LEU A 342 43.79 -17.70 13.67
C LEU A 342 43.77 -19.20 13.34
N ILE A 343 44.41 -19.60 12.23
CA ILE A 343 44.50 -21.01 11.81
C ILE A 343 45.93 -21.29 11.35
N PRO A 344 46.66 -22.24 11.96
CA PRO A 344 48.03 -22.53 11.61
C PRO A 344 48.19 -23.28 10.28
N LYS A 345 49.32 -23.04 9.60
CA LYS A 345 49.72 -23.73 8.36
C LYS A 345 49.70 -25.25 8.52
N GLY A 346 49.12 -25.95 7.53
CA GLY A 346 49.16 -27.41 7.44
C GLY A 346 48.07 -28.19 8.20
N LYS A 347 47.16 -27.52 8.90
CA LYS A 347 45.94 -28.19 9.43
C LYS A 347 44.87 -28.30 8.35
N ASN A 348 44.20 -29.46 8.30
CA ASN A 348 42.92 -29.58 7.60
C ASN A 348 41.95 -28.61 8.27
N ILE A 349 41.29 -27.77 7.48
CA ILE A 349 40.36 -26.71 7.94
C ILE A 349 39.12 -27.28 8.67
N LEU A 350 39.02 -28.61 8.79
CA LEU A 350 37.79 -29.37 8.84
C LEU A 350 37.31 -29.85 10.22
N ARG A 351 37.82 -29.34 11.35
CA ARG A 351 37.46 -29.97 12.65
C ARG A 351 37.21 -29.10 13.87
N LYS A 352 37.23 -27.78 13.74
CA LYS A 352 36.89 -26.88 14.85
C LYS A 352 36.32 -25.61 14.25
N TYR A 353 35.02 -25.50 14.03
CA TYR A 353 34.23 -24.26 14.15
C TYR A 353 32.73 -24.55 14.00
#